data_AF-Q0RN71-F1
#
_entry.id   AF-Q0RN71-F1
#
_cell.length_a   1.000
_cell.length_b   1.000
_cell.length_c   1.000
_cell.angle_alpha   90.00
_cell.angle_beta   90.00
_cell.angle_gamma   90.00
#
_symmetry.space_group_name_H-M   'P 1'
#
loop_
_entity.id
_entity.type
_entity.pdbx_description
1 polymer ?
#
loop_
_entity_poly.entity_id
_entity_poly.type
_entity_poly.pdbx_seq_one_letter_code
_entity_poly.pdbx_strand_id
1 'polypeptide(L)'
;MTLFSTDRIATDAQALEGLRAEVRTLCALRNLDQESWRRWEQKAGLFKASVRDYYAPFEAAAAALRAGAPTELETAVLFLEADPWCFRSGYMKSKLMSRIANSVDIEAYRSRLQNIVVCLVRNPQPRLLRPTVRLAAAVWDENLQGQLTSIPEDDSVTAERLRAFMRLVGHQIRTMRGLRF
;
A
#
# COMPACT_ATOMS: atom_id res chain seq x y z
N MET A 1 14.30 -17.08 10.11
CA MET A 1 13.95 -15.70 9.66
C MET A 1 13.57 -15.78 8.20
N THR A 2 12.30 -15.59 7.86
CA THR A 2 11.86 -15.48 6.47
C THR A 2 12.37 -14.15 5.93
N LEU A 3 13.27 -14.19 4.94
CA LEU A 3 13.75 -12.98 4.28
C LEU A 3 12.59 -12.39 3.47
N PHE A 4 11.92 -11.37 4.01
CA PHE A 4 10.98 -10.56 3.24
C PHE A 4 11.77 -9.71 2.26
N SER A 5 11.58 -9.95 0.96
CA SER A 5 12.07 -9.07 -0.10
C SER A 5 10.90 -8.54 -0.92
N THR A 6 11.09 -7.39 -1.55
CA THR A 6 10.09 -6.79 -2.46
C THR A 6 9.71 -7.76 -3.58
N ASP A 7 10.68 -8.47 -4.15
CA ASP A 7 10.47 -9.47 -5.21
C ASP A 7 9.58 -10.62 -4.74
N ARG A 8 9.77 -11.08 -3.51
CA ARG A 8 8.94 -12.15 -2.94
C ARG A 8 7.50 -11.68 -2.76
N ILE A 9 7.31 -10.46 -2.24
CA ILE A 9 5.98 -9.85 -2.05
C ILE A 9 5.27 -9.74 -3.40
N ALA A 10 5.96 -9.25 -4.43
CA ALA A 10 5.40 -9.12 -5.77
C ALA A 10 5.05 -10.49 -6.40
N THR A 11 5.91 -11.49 -6.23
CA THR A 11 5.68 -12.85 -6.72
C THR A 11 4.46 -13.49 -6.06
N ASP A 12 4.36 -13.41 -4.73
CA ASP A 12 3.22 -13.97 -4.00
C ASP A 12 1.91 -13.20 -4.33
N ALA A 13 1.99 -11.90 -4.59
CA ALA A 13 0.85 -11.10 -5.06
C ALA A 13 0.33 -11.54 -6.44
N GLN A 14 1.24 -11.86 -7.38
CA GLN A 14 0.87 -12.38 -8.70
C GLN A 14 0.21 -13.75 -8.59
N ALA A 15 0.74 -14.64 -7.73
CA ALA A 15 0.13 -15.94 -7.46
C ALA A 15 -1.29 -15.81 -6.91
N LEU A 16 -1.54 -14.84 -6.02
CA LEU A 16 -2.88 -14.54 -5.52
C LEU A 16 -3.85 -14.09 -6.61
N GLU A 17 -3.42 -13.24 -7.55
CA GLU A 17 -4.29 -12.84 -8.67
C GLU A 17 -4.58 -14.00 -9.62
N GLY A 18 -3.60 -14.88 -9.86
CA GLY A 18 -3.82 -16.12 -10.60
C GLY A 18 -4.90 -17.00 -9.96
N LEU A 19 -4.80 -17.24 -8.66
CA LEU A 19 -5.82 -17.98 -7.89
C LEU A 19 -7.19 -17.28 -7.94
N ARG A 20 -7.23 -15.95 -7.82
CA ARG A 20 -8.46 -15.17 -7.91
C ARG A 20 -9.13 -15.30 -9.28
N ALA A 21 -8.35 -15.26 -10.36
CA ALA A 21 -8.86 -15.44 -11.71
C ALA A 21 -9.45 -16.84 -11.89
N GLU A 22 -8.78 -17.88 -11.40
CA GLU A 22 -9.27 -19.26 -11.45
C GLU A 22 -10.59 -19.43 -10.66
N VAL A 23 -10.66 -18.89 -9.44
CA VAL A 23 -11.90 -18.90 -8.65
C VAL A 23 -13.03 -18.19 -9.37
N ARG A 24 -12.76 -17.07 -10.04
CA ARG A 24 -13.77 -16.33 -10.83
C ARG A 24 -14.29 -17.17 -11.99
N THR A 25 -13.41 -17.85 -12.72
CA THR A 25 -13.78 -18.74 -13.82
C THR A 25 -14.65 -19.90 -13.32
N LEU A 26 -14.22 -20.59 -12.26
CA LEU A 26 -14.97 -21.70 -11.68
C LEU A 26 -16.30 -21.26 -11.08
N CYS A 27 -16.37 -20.06 -10.52
CA CYS A 27 -17.60 -19.51 -9.97
C CYS A 27 -18.71 -19.42 -11.04
N ALA A 28 -18.37 -19.12 -12.29
CA ALA A 28 -19.33 -19.07 -13.39
C ALA A 28 -19.90 -20.46 -13.75
N LEU A 29 -19.14 -21.52 -13.50
CA LEU A 29 -19.48 -22.91 -13.85
C LEU A 29 -20.05 -23.72 -12.68
N ARG A 30 -20.01 -23.18 -11.45
CA ARG A 30 -20.26 -23.93 -10.19
C ARG A 30 -21.62 -24.61 -10.07
N ASN A 31 -22.61 -24.19 -10.87
CA ASN A 31 -23.99 -24.70 -10.81
C ASN A 31 -24.29 -25.76 -11.89
N LEU A 32 -23.31 -26.19 -12.69
CA LEU A 32 -23.52 -27.16 -13.77
C LEU A 32 -23.75 -28.57 -13.23
N ASP A 33 -22.91 -29.01 -12.29
CA ASP A 33 -22.97 -30.31 -11.65
C ASP A 33 -22.22 -30.31 -10.31
N GLN A 34 -22.30 -31.42 -9.58
CA GLN A 34 -21.65 -31.57 -8.28
C GLN A 34 -20.12 -31.46 -8.34
N GLU A 35 -19.50 -31.88 -9.45
CA GLU A 35 -18.05 -31.82 -9.63
C GLU A 35 -17.59 -30.36 -9.83
N SER A 36 -18.32 -29.57 -10.61
CA SER A 36 -18.08 -28.14 -10.82
C SER A 36 -18.23 -27.37 -9.52
N TRP A 37 -19.21 -27.72 -8.69
CA TRP A 37 -19.35 -27.19 -7.33
C TRP A 37 -18.11 -27.48 -6.47
N ARG A 38 -17.68 -28.75 -6.39
CA ARG A 38 -16.52 -29.17 -5.59
C ARG A 38 -15.22 -28.47 -6.01
N ARG A 39 -14.99 -28.35 -7.33
CA ARG A 39 -13.81 -27.64 -7.87
C ARG A 39 -13.80 -26.16 -7.46
N TRP A 40 -14.94 -25.49 -7.60
CA TRP A 40 -15.08 -24.11 -7.16
C TRP A 40 -14.85 -23.98 -5.65
N GLU A 41 -15.48 -24.82 -4.84
CA GLU A 41 -15.36 -24.80 -3.38
C GLU A 41 -13.91 -25.00 -2.93
N GLN A 42 -13.21 -25.98 -3.49
CA GLN A 42 -11.81 -26.24 -3.19
C GLN A 42 -10.92 -25.03 -3.52
N LYS A 43 -11.07 -24.47 -4.73
CA LYS A 43 -10.26 -23.31 -5.15
C LYS A 43 -10.60 -22.05 -4.39
N ALA A 44 -11.87 -21.83 -4.05
CA ALA A 44 -12.29 -20.71 -3.21
C ALA A 44 -11.70 -20.83 -1.78
N GLY A 45 -11.67 -22.05 -1.23
CA GLY A 45 -11.03 -22.36 0.05
C GLY A 45 -9.53 -22.07 0.02
N LEU A 46 -8.83 -22.53 -1.02
CA LEU A 46 -7.41 -22.24 -1.22
C LEU A 46 -7.15 -20.74 -1.33
N PHE A 47 -7.89 -20.02 -2.16
CA PHE A 47 -7.75 -18.57 -2.31
C PHE A 47 -7.96 -17.84 -0.98
N LYS A 48 -8.98 -18.22 -0.20
CA LYS A 48 -9.22 -17.63 1.13
C LYS A 48 -8.04 -17.85 2.08
N ALA A 49 -7.48 -19.06 2.11
CA ALA A 49 -6.30 -19.37 2.93
C ALA A 49 -5.08 -18.57 2.47
N SER A 50 -4.78 -18.56 1.17
CA SER A 50 -3.65 -17.81 0.61
C SER A 50 -3.75 -16.31 0.88
N VAL A 51 -4.95 -15.71 0.77
CA VAL A 51 -5.17 -14.29 1.12
C VAL A 51 -4.85 -14.03 2.59
N ARG A 52 -5.33 -14.89 3.50
CA ARG A 52 -5.04 -14.75 4.94
C ARG A 52 -3.53 -14.84 5.18
N ASP A 53 -2.87 -15.85 4.64
CA ASP A 53 -1.47 -16.14 4.91
C ASP A 53 -0.55 -15.06 4.31
N TYR A 54 -0.88 -14.55 3.11
CA TYR A 54 -0.17 -13.44 2.48
C TYR A 54 -0.25 -12.14 3.31
N TYR A 55 -1.42 -11.82 3.86
CA TYR A 55 -1.58 -10.58 4.62
C TYR A 55 -1.19 -10.67 6.09
N ALA A 56 -1.04 -11.86 6.67
CA ALA A 56 -0.74 -12.04 8.09
C ALA A 56 0.49 -11.24 8.58
N PRO A 57 1.64 -11.22 7.88
CA PRO A 57 2.81 -10.43 8.29
C PRO A 57 2.53 -8.93 8.31
N PHE A 58 1.79 -8.42 7.31
CA PHE A 58 1.49 -7.00 7.18
C PHE A 58 0.39 -6.54 8.17
N GLU A 59 -0.55 -7.42 8.50
CA GLU A 59 -1.50 -7.18 9.59
C GLU A 59 -0.78 -7.13 10.95
N ALA A 60 0.19 -8.03 11.18
CA ALA A 60 1.03 -8.00 12.39
C ALA A 60 1.85 -6.70 12.47
N ALA A 61 2.49 -6.30 11.36
CA ALA A 61 3.21 -5.03 11.29
C ALA A 61 2.30 -3.82 11.55
N ALA A 62 1.10 -3.80 10.96
CA ALA A 62 0.12 -2.74 11.19
C ALA A 62 -0.35 -2.66 12.66
N ALA A 63 -0.46 -3.81 13.34
CA ALA A 63 -0.80 -3.89 14.75
C ALA A 63 0.35 -3.41 15.64
N ALA A 64 1.59 -3.82 15.36
CA ALA A 64 2.79 -3.38 16.08
C ALA A 64 3.02 -1.86 15.95
N LEU A 65 2.91 -1.32 14.74
CA LEU A 65 2.99 0.13 14.51
C LEU A 65 1.90 0.90 15.26
N ARG A 66 0.69 0.33 15.39
CA ARG A 66 -0.38 0.92 16.20
C ARG A 66 -0.02 0.92 17.69
N ALA A 67 0.67 -0.11 18.18
CA ALA A 67 1.12 -0.24 19.56
C ALA A 67 2.36 0.60 19.88
N GLY A 68 2.92 1.32 18.90
CA GLY A 68 4.15 2.11 19.09
C GLY A 68 5.43 1.27 19.08
N ALA A 69 5.39 0.04 18.54
CA ALA A 69 6.57 -0.80 18.36
C ALA A 69 7.15 -0.58 16.95
N PRO A 70 8.24 0.21 16.81
CA PRO A 70 8.77 0.61 15.50
C PRO A 70 9.53 -0.51 14.77
N THR A 71 9.81 -1.63 15.45
CA THR A 71 10.58 -2.75 14.89
C THR A 71 9.98 -3.38 13.63
N GLU A 72 8.67 -3.18 13.39
CA GLU A 72 7.96 -3.70 12.23
C GLU A 72 7.83 -2.69 11.07
N LEU A 73 8.49 -1.53 11.17
CA LEU A 73 8.46 -0.52 10.12
C LEU A 73 9.09 -1.03 8.82
N GLU A 74 10.14 -1.86 8.90
CA GLU A 74 10.76 -2.50 7.73
C GLU A 74 9.74 -3.30 6.91
N THR A 75 8.96 -4.17 7.56
CA THR A 75 7.97 -5.01 6.89
C THR A 75 6.87 -4.17 6.23
N ALA A 76 6.45 -3.09 6.87
CA ALA A 76 5.47 -2.17 6.30
C ALA A 76 6.05 -1.42 5.07
N VAL A 77 7.30 -0.97 5.15
CA VAL A 77 7.99 -0.26 4.07
C VAL A 77 8.21 -1.19 2.88
N LEU A 78 8.71 -2.41 3.09
CA LEU A 78 8.90 -3.41 2.02
C LEU A 78 7.61 -3.70 1.25
N PHE A 79 6.47 -3.77 1.94
CA PHE A 79 5.18 -3.95 1.27
C PHE A 79 4.79 -2.76 0.40
N LEU A 80 5.07 -1.53 0.85
CA LEU A 80 4.79 -0.32 0.09
C LEU A 80 5.75 -0.15 -1.09
N GLU A 81 7.03 -0.51 -0.94
CA GLU A 81 8.03 -0.52 -2.00
C GLU A 81 7.72 -1.56 -3.07
N ALA A 82 7.25 -2.75 -2.68
CA ALA A 82 6.82 -3.78 -3.63
C ALA A 82 5.55 -3.39 -4.41
N ASP A 83 4.81 -2.37 -3.93
CA ASP A 83 3.56 -1.85 -4.50
C ASP A 83 2.58 -2.92 -5.04
N PRO A 84 2.31 -4.03 -4.34
CA PRO A 84 1.66 -5.19 -4.93
C PRO A 84 0.26 -4.86 -5.47
N TRP A 85 -0.06 -5.35 -6.66
CA TRP A 85 -1.35 -5.18 -7.30
C TRP A 85 -2.16 -6.49 -7.24
N CYS A 86 -2.80 -6.72 -6.10
CA CYS A 86 -3.61 -7.91 -5.86
C CYS A 86 -4.84 -7.62 -5.00
N PHE A 87 -5.68 -8.63 -4.80
CA PHE A 87 -6.93 -8.54 -4.08
C PHE A 87 -6.73 -7.89 -2.71
N ARG A 88 -7.40 -6.75 -2.49
CA ARG A 88 -7.36 -5.93 -1.28
C ARG A 88 -6.03 -5.23 -0.98
N SER A 89 -5.05 -5.22 -1.89
CA SER A 89 -3.74 -4.61 -1.61
C SER A 89 -3.86 -3.11 -1.31
N GLY A 90 -4.77 -2.39 -1.99
CA GLY A 90 -5.05 -0.98 -1.69
C GLY A 90 -5.54 -0.73 -0.25
N TYR A 91 -6.31 -1.64 0.33
CA TYR A 91 -6.71 -1.52 1.75
C TYR A 91 -5.51 -1.68 2.68
N MET A 92 -4.63 -2.64 2.38
CA MET A 92 -3.41 -2.84 3.16
C MET A 92 -2.46 -1.65 3.03
N LYS A 93 -2.21 -1.15 1.81
CA LYS A 93 -1.42 0.06 1.55
C LYS A 93 -1.96 1.25 2.34
N SER A 94 -3.27 1.51 2.26
CA SER A 94 -3.93 2.57 3.02
C SER A 94 -3.76 2.41 4.53
N LYS A 95 -3.89 1.18 5.05
CA LYS A 95 -3.73 0.86 6.47
C LYS A 95 -2.30 1.15 6.92
N LEU A 96 -1.29 0.61 6.22
CA LEU A 96 0.12 0.77 6.56
C LEU A 96 0.56 2.23 6.48
N MET A 97 0.28 2.95 5.38
CA MET A 97 0.61 4.38 5.25
C MET A 97 0.02 5.20 6.40
N SER A 98 -1.22 4.90 6.80
CA SER A 98 -1.85 5.60 7.93
C SER A 98 -1.18 5.28 9.26
N ARG A 99 -0.66 4.07 9.47
CA ARG A 99 0.07 3.72 10.70
C ARG A 99 1.44 4.39 10.74
N ILE A 100 2.18 4.32 9.63
CA ILE A 100 3.50 4.95 9.48
C ILE A 100 3.40 6.46 9.70
N ALA A 101 2.43 7.13 9.08
CA ALA A 101 2.27 8.58 9.20
C ALA A 101 1.97 9.08 10.62
N ASN A 102 1.55 8.18 11.54
CA ASN A 102 1.31 8.49 12.95
C ASN A 102 2.41 7.95 13.88
N SER A 103 3.47 7.32 13.35
CA SER A 103 4.58 6.79 14.13
C SER A 103 5.59 7.89 14.48
N VAL A 104 6.29 7.74 15.61
CA VAL A 104 7.28 8.71 16.11
C VAL A 104 8.67 8.50 15.49
N ASP A 105 8.98 7.28 15.05
CA ASP A 105 10.31 6.89 14.57
C ASP A 105 10.29 6.47 13.09
N ILE A 106 10.23 7.47 12.21
CA ILE A 106 10.24 7.28 10.74
C ILE A 106 11.55 7.75 10.09
N GLU A 107 12.48 8.30 10.87
CA GLU A 107 13.64 9.02 10.35
C GLU A 107 14.56 8.10 9.54
N ALA A 108 14.86 6.91 10.06
CA ALA A 108 15.68 5.91 9.39
C ALA A 108 15.09 5.45 8.03
N TYR A 109 13.78 5.65 7.82
CA TYR A 109 13.04 5.23 6.63
C TYR A 109 12.62 6.40 5.74
N ARG A 110 12.93 7.64 6.13
CA ARG A 110 12.42 8.86 5.48
C ARG A 110 12.62 8.83 3.97
N SER A 111 13.84 8.59 3.50
CA SER A 111 14.16 8.58 2.07
C SER A 111 13.40 7.50 1.29
N ARG A 112 13.22 6.30 1.87
CA ARG A 112 12.43 5.21 1.25
C ARG A 112 10.96 5.58 1.14
N LEU A 113 10.40 6.14 2.22
CA LEU A 113 9.02 6.60 2.25
C LEU A 113 8.76 7.78 1.30
N GLN A 114 9.73 8.69 1.14
CA GLN A 114 9.67 9.77 0.15
C GLN A 114 9.61 9.20 -1.27
N ASN A 115 10.46 8.22 -1.59
CA ASN A 115 10.43 7.54 -2.88
C ASN A 115 9.07 6.85 -3.15
N ILE A 116 8.48 6.20 -2.14
CA ILE A 116 7.13 5.63 -2.23
C ILE A 116 6.10 6.72 -2.56
N VAL A 117 6.15 7.88 -1.89
CA VAL A 117 5.25 9.01 -2.16
C VAL A 117 5.39 9.49 -3.60
N VAL A 118 6.62 9.68 -4.08
CA VAL A 118 6.89 10.10 -5.47
C VAL A 118 6.32 9.09 -6.47
N CYS A 119 6.52 7.79 -6.24
CA CYS A 119 5.95 6.74 -7.10
C CYS A 119 4.41 6.78 -7.12
N LEU A 120 3.77 6.98 -5.97
CA LEU A 120 2.30 7.07 -5.87
C LEU A 120 1.73 8.35 -6.49
N VAL A 121 2.51 9.43 -6.55
CA VAL A 121 2.11 10.67 -7.23
C VAL A 121 2.23 10.50 -8.75
N ARG A 122 3.29 9.83 -9.23
CA ARG A 122 3.48 9.52 -10.66
C ARG A 122 2.42 8.55 -11.17
N ASN A 123 2.05 7.55 -10.37
CA ASN A 123 1.06 6.53 -10.70
C ASN A 123 -0.13 6.58 -9.72
N PRO A 124 -0.99 7.61 -9.84
CA PRO A 124 -2.03 7.87 -8.86
C PRO A 124 -3.08 6.76 -8.83
N GLN A 125 -3.27 6.19 -7.63
CA GLN A 125 -4.39 5.31 -7.32
C GLN A 125 -5.43 6.12 -6.55
N PRO A 126 -6.62 6.41 -7.12
CA PRO A 126 -7.57 7.37 -6.52
C PRO A 126 -7.94 7.06 -5.06
N ARG A 127 -8.03 5.77 -4.70
CA ARG A 127 -8.34 5.32 -3.34
C ARG A 127 -7.21 5.54 -2.32
N LEU A 128 -5.99 5.79 -2.79
CA LEU A 128 -4.81 5.99 -1.95
C LEU A 128 -4.44 7.47 -1.76
N LEU A 129 -5.10 8.41 -2.44
CA LEU A 129 -4.75 9.83 -2.38
C LEU A 129 -4.65 10.36 -0.94
N ARG A 130 -5.65 10.10 -0.10
CA ARG A 130 -5.67 10.55 1.30
C ARG A 130 -4.55 9.93 2.14
N PRO A 131 -4.37 8.59 2.16
CA PRO A 131 -3.20 7.96 2.79
C PRO A 131 -1.86 8.51 2.30
N THR A 132 -1.69 8.71 0.99
CA THR A 132 -0.46 9.25 0.40
C THR A 132 -0.20 10.68 0.89
N VAL A 133 -1.21 11.55 0.92
CA VAL A 133 -1.08 12.91 1.47
C VAL A 133 -0.65 12.89 2.94
N ARG A 134 -1.21 11.98 3.74
CA ARG A 134 -0.83 11.84 5.17
C ARG A 134 0.61 11.36 5.33
N LEU A 135 1.02 10.37 4.54
CA LEU A 135 2.40 9.89 4.55
C LEU A 135 3.36 11.00 4.11
N ALA A 136 3.06 11.68 3.00
CA ALA A 136 3.86 12.79 2.49
C ALA A 136 4.04 13.91 3.52
N ALA A 137 2.98 14.24 4.27
CA ALA A 137 3.07 15.23 5.34
C ALA A 137 3.97 14.78 6.50
N ALA A 138 3.99 13.49 6.82
CA ALA A 138 4.85 12.94 7.88
C ALA A 138 6.34 12.95 7.48
N VAL A 139 6.64 12.69 6.21
CA VAL A 139 8.02 12.64 5.69
C VAL A 139 8.45 13.93 4.96
N TRP A 140 7.70 15.01 5.11
CA TRP A 140 7.95 16.26 4.37
C TRP A 140 9.26 16.93 4.79
N ASP A 141 10.08 17.28 3.80
CA ASP A 141 11.26 18.12 3.88
C ASP A 141 11.56 18.77 2.51
N GLU A 142 12.67 19.48 2.41
CA GLU A 142 13.13 20.12 1.17
C GLU A 142 13.46 19.10 0.07
N ASN A 143 13.90 17.89 0.43
CA ASN A 143 14.21 16.83 -0.52
C ASN A 143 12.93 16.30 -1.18
N LEU A 144 11.91 15.94 -0.42
CA LEU A 144 10.63 15.50 -0.96
C LEU A 144 9.99 16.61 -1.82
N GLN A 145 10.05 17.86 -1.37
CA GLN A 145 9.58 18.99 -2.15
C GLN A 145 10.31 19.06 -3.50
N GLY A 146 11.65 19.00 -3.50
CA GLY A 146 12.48 18.99 -4.70
C GLY A 146 12.10 17.85 -5.65
N GLN A 147 12.02 16.62 -5.14
CA GLN A 147 11.62 15.44 -5.91
C GLN A 147 10.25 15.62 -6.58
N LEU A 148 9.26 16.13 -5.84
CA LEU A 148 7.92 16.37 -6.38
C LEU A 148 7.92 17.47 -7.45
N THR A 149 8.65 18.56 -7.24
CA THR A 149 8.76 19.65 -8.23
C THR A 149 9.52 19.25 -9.50
N SER A 150 10.38 18.23 -9.43
CA SER A 150 11.10 17.69 -10.59
C SER A 150 10.28 16.69 -11.42
N ILE A 151 9.05 16.34 -11.00
CA ILE A 151 8.20 15.45 -11.80
C ILE A 151 7.84 16.18 -13.09
N PRO A 152 8.12 15.60 -14.28
CA PRO A 152 7.78 16.21 -15.55
C PRO A 152 6.28 16.52 -15.63
N GLU A 153 5.95 17.78 -15.94
CA GLU A 153 4.59 18.22 -16.23
C GLU A 153 4.30 17.99 -17.72
N ASP A 154 4.34 16.73 -18.16
CA ASP A 154 4.18 16.35 -19.57
C ASP A 154 2.83 16.81 -20.16
N ASP A 155 1.83 17.03 -19.30
CA ASP A 155 0.57 17.67 -19.65
C ASP A 155 0.01 18.57 -18.52
N SER A 156 -0.92 19.45 -18.88
CA SER A 156 -1.56 20.41 -17.95
C SER A 156 -2.36 19.72 -16.83
N VAL A 157 -2.82 18.49 -17.07
CA VAL A 157 -3.60 17.70 -16.10
C VAL A 157 -2.70 17.16 -14.99
N THR A 158 -1.51 16.67 -15.34
CA THR A 158 -0.49 16.17 -14.42
C THR A 158 0.03 17.31 -13.54
N ALA A 159 0.29 18.46 -14.17
CA ALA A 159 0.65 19.71 -13.51
C ALA A 159 -0.39 20.16 -12.46
N GLU A 160 -1.68 20.17 -12.83
CA GLU A 160 -2.76 20.55 -11.92
C GLU A 160 -2.91 19.57 -10.76
N ARG A 161 -2.80 18.27 -11.02
CA ARG A 161 -2.86 17.22 -10.00
C ARG A 161 -1.72 17.33 -9.01
N LEU A 162 -0.49 17.57 -9.47
CA LEU A 162 0.68 17.76 -8.62
C LEU A 162 0.49 18.99 -7.71
N ARG A 163 0.05 20.12 -8.28
CA ARG A 163 -0.27 21.33 -7.50
C ARG A 163 -1.38 21.09 -6.48
N ALA A 164 -2.44 20.37 -6.85
CA ALA A 164 -3.50 19.99 -5.93
C ALA A 164 -2.97 19.10 -4.80
N PHE A 165 -2.14 18.11 -5.11
CA PHE A 165 -1.49 17.25 -4.13
C PHE A 165 -0.63 18.05 -3.15
N MET A 166 0.25 18.94 -3.63
CA MET A 166 1.08 19.79 -2.77
C MET A 166 0.24 20.69 -1.85
N ARG A 167 -0.87 21.25 -2.33
CA ARG A 167 -1.81 22.02 -1.49
C ARG A 167 -2.41 21.17 -0.37
N LEU A 168 -2.80 19.93 -0.67
CA LEU A 168 -3.34 18.99 0.31
C LEU A 168 -2.29 18.62 1.36
N VAL A 169 -1.05 18.38 0.94
CA VAL A 169 0.06 18.07 1.87
C VAL A 169 0.35 19.28 2.78
N GLY A 170 0.42 20.50 2.24
CA GLY A 170 0.60 21.71 3.03
C GLY A 170 -0.52 21.94 4.06
N HIS A 171 -1.77 21.63 3.70
CA HIS A 171 -2.88 21.63 4.66
C HIS A 171 -2.69 20.58 5.76
N GLN A 172 -2.36 19.34 5.38
CA GLN A 172 -2.14 18.24 6.32
C GLN A 172 -0.99 18.50 7.30
N ILE A 173 0.13 19.09 6.84
CA ILE A 173 1.27 19.48 7.69
C ILE A 173 0.82 20.47 8.77
N ARG A 174 0.04 21.49 8.39
CA ARG A 174 -0.51 22.46 9.35
C ARG A 174 -1.39 21.78 10.40
N THR A 175 -2.27 20.88 9.97
CA THR A 175 -3.13 20.11 10.88
C THR A 175 -2.31 19.25 11.83
N MET A 176 -1.27 18.56 11.36
CA MET A 176 -0.43 17.70 12.21
C MET A 176 0.43 18.49 13.21
N ARG A 177 0.92 19.67 12.83
CA ARG A 177 1.70 20.54 13.73
C ARG A 177 0.84 21.21 14.80
N GLY A 178 -0.42 21.54 14.49
CA GLY A 178 -1.38 22.10 15.45
C GLY A 178 -1.95 21.08 16.46
N LEU A 179 -1.66 19.79 16.30
CA LEU A 179 -2.13 18.70 17.18
C LEU A 179 -1.05 18.17 18.13
N ARG A 180 0.18 18.70 18.08
CA ARG A 180 1.23 18.38 19.06
C ARG A 180 0.99 19.22 20.32
N PHE A 181 0.25 18.66 21.27
CA PHE A 181 0.14 19.14 22.65
C PHE A 181 1.21 18.49 23.52
#